data_AF-A0A8J4C360-F1
#
_entry.id   AF-A0A8J4C360-F1
#
_cell.length_a   1.000
_cell.length_b   1.000
_cell.length_c   1.000
_cell.angle_alpha   90.00
_cell.angle_beta   90.00
_cell.angle_gamma   90.00
#
_symmetry.space_group_name_H-M   'P 1'
#
loop_
_entity.id
_entity.type
_entity.pdbx_description
1 polymer ?
#
loop_
_entity_poly.entity_id
_entity_poly.type
_entity_poly.pdbx_seq_one_letter_code
_entity_poly.pdbx_strand_id
1 'polypeptide(L)'
;MSATILRHGSAKLPRRTVSTYPRPINAIICSAVTSRSGYVPLSRVTTGQTCGRLRPARRVVRVMAYAAEVSDDAYICLGLAQCFRKAGGGLEPVLVVEPLSASSLECLANGARTSYKLVTGVSFGDALHRNRDALPDAFRDAPFCENYEFRCEAAARTWQRPHAQDNLMDIVPLGKIRSNFNFSLEDKRILNMDNIVNDSDNIKQDMSIDVYGRKKAEDLKAKQATEVAAAKAAEEARAIKKQKEEDDLDALLLA
;
A
#
# COMPACT_ATOMS: atom_id res chain seq x y z
N MET A 1 -67.54 -37.27 23.45
CA MET A 1 -66.10 -37.30 23.11
C MET A 1 -66.00 -37.35 21.60
N SER A 2 -65.86 -36.18 20.95
CA SER A 2 -65.76 -36.06 19.50
C SER A 2 -64.49 -35.32 19.14
N ALA A 3 -63.63 -35.97 18.37
CA ALA A 3 -62.36 -35.47 17.88
C ALA A 3 -62.58 -34.64 16.60
N THR A 4 -62.05 -33.43 16.56
CA THR A 4 -62.02 -32.59 15.36
C THR A 4 -60.56 -32.44 14.90
N ILE A 5 -60.31 -32.98 13.71
CA ILE A 5 -59.04 -32.96 12.98
C ILE A 5 -58.90 -31.59 12.28
N LEU A 6 -57.85 -30.82 12.58
CA LEU A 6 -57.49 -29.59 11.85
C LEU A 6 -56.38 -29.88 10.83
N ARG A 7 -56.74 -29.77 9.54
CA ARG A 7 -55.82 -29.87 8.40
C ARG A 7 -55.00 -28.59 8.24
N HIS A 8 -53.70 -28.76 7.94
CA HIS A 8 -52.76 -27.71 7.59
C HIS A 8 -53.03 -27.14 6.19
N GLY A 9 -53.19 -25.82 6.09
CA GLY A 9 -53.26 -25.07 4.83
C GLY A 9 -51.90 -24.48 4.48
N SER A 10 -51.29 -24.98 3.41
CA SER A 10 -50.00 -24.52 2.87
C SER A 10 -50.23 -23.30 1.96
N ALA A 11 -49.82 -22.11 2.38
CA ALA A 11 -49.88 -20.89 1.58
C ALA A 11 -48.66 -20.77 0.65
N LYS A 12 -48.91 -20.82 -0.67
CA LYS A 12 -47.94 -20.58 -1.75
C LYS A 12 -47.74 -19.06 -1.92
N LEU A 13 -46.51 -18.58 -1.74
CA LEU A 13 -46.12 -17.19 -2.06
C LEU A 13 -45.99 -17.00 -3.59
N PRO A 14 -46.43 -15.86 -4.15
CA PRO A 14 -46.29 -15.58 -5.57
C PRO A 14 -44.87 -15.11 -5.94
N ARG A 15 -44.33 -15.68 -7.03
CA ARG A 15 -43.08 -15.27 -7.67
C ARG A 15 -43.22 -13.84 -8.22
N ARG A 16 -42.39 -12.91 -7.74
CA ARG A 16 -42.26 -11.57 -8.33
C ARG A 16 -41.53 -11.66 -9.68
N THR A 17 -42.16 -11.07 -10.68
CA THR A 17 -41.71 -10.87 -12.05
C THR A 17 -40.57 -9.85 -12.12
N VAL A 18 -39.54 -10.19 -12.90
CA VAL A 18 -38.42 -9.30 -13.25
C VAL A 18 -38.94 -8.28 -14.26
N SER A 19 -38.96 -7.01 -13.87
CA SER A 19 -39.36 -5.90 -14.73
C SER A 19 -38.12 -5.31 -15.40
N THR A 20 -37.87 -5.73 -16.64
CA THR A 20 -36.89 -5.11 -17.55
C THR A 20 -37.52 -3.88 -18.20
N TYR A 21 -37.08 -2.69 -17.81
CA TYR A 21 -37.35 -1.46 -18.58
C TYR A 21 -36.10 -1.05 -19.36
N PRO A 22 -36.17 -0.94 -20.70
CA PRO A 22 -35.15 -0.25 -21.49
C PRO A 22 -35.33 1.26 -21.34
N ARG A 23 -34.23 2.00 -21.12
CA ARG A 23 -34.24 3.48 -21.18
C ARG A 23 -34.04 3.96 -22.62
N PRO A 24 -34.77 5.00 -23.06
CA PRO A 24 -34.69 5.53 -24.41
C PRO A 24 -33.46 6.44 -24.61
N ILE A 25 -32.88 6.33 -25.81
CA ILE A 25 -31.93 7.28 -26.38
C ILE A 25 -32.74 8.27 -27.22
N ASN A 26 -32.66 9.57 -26.89
CA ASN A 26 -32.78 10.72 -27.79
C ASN A 26 -32.43 11.97 -26.97
N ALA A 27 -31.27 12.59 -27.23
CA ALA A 27 -31.05 13.66 -28.21
C ALA A 27 -31.28 15.04 -27.58
N ILE A 28 -30.26 15.91 -27.60
CA ILE A 28 -30.38 17.37 -27.77
C ILE A 28 -28.99 17.98 -28.09
N ILE A 29 -28.89 18.48 -29.32
CA ILE A 29 -28.43 19.83 -29.75
C ILE A 29 -27.02 20.32 -29.36
N CYS A 30 -26.13 20.23 -30.35
CA CYS A 30 -25.36 21.32 -30.99
C CYS A 30 -25.05 22.59 -30.16
N SER A 31 -23.75 22.85 -29.91
CA SER A 31 -23.21 24.20 -30.08
C SER A 31 -21.74 24.15 -30.51
N ALA A 32 -21.44 24.98 -31.50
CA ALA A 32 -20.16 25.07 -32.19
C ALA A 32 -19.08 25.70 -31.31
N VAL A 33 -17.89 25.08 -31.28
CA VAL A 33 -16.66 25.79 -30.94
C VAL A 33 -15.67 25.60 -32.07
N THR A 34 -15.33 26.73 -32.65
CA THR A 34 -14.43 26.98 -33.77
C THR A 34 -13.03 26.44 -33.51
N SER A 35 -12.64 25.46 -34.34
CA SER A 35 -11.25 25.04 -34.50
C SER A 35 -10.45 26.18 -35.15
N ARG A 36 -9.61 26.86 -34.35
CA ARG A 36 -8.50 27.65 -34.90
C ARG A 36 -7.29 26.74 -35.05
N SER A 37 -7.23 26.09 -36.21
CA SER A 37 -6.04 25.50 -36.79
C SER A 37 -5.00 26.60 -37.04
N GLY A 38 -4.06 26.76 -36.12
CA GLY A 38 -2.86 27.59 -36.31
C GLY A 38 -1.82 26.82 -37.13
N TYR A 39 -1.92 26.92 -38.45
CA TYR A 39 -0.88 26.51 -39.39
C TYR A 39 0.24 27.56 -39.34
N VAL A 40 1.43 27.19 -38.84
CA VAL A 40 2.62 28.06 -38.86
C VAL A 40 3.47 27.66 -40.07
N PRO A 41 3.82 28.59 -40.98
CA PRO A 41 4.55 28.26 -42.19
C PRO A 41 6.02 27.92 -41.91
N LEU A 42 6.49 26.86 -42.57
CA LEU A 42 7.90 26.46 -42.66
C LEU A 42 8.69 27.53 -43.43
N SER A 43 9.45 28.36 -42.72
CA SER A 43 10.52 29.16 -43.30
C SER A 43 11.81 28.36 -43.38
N ARG A 44 12.38 28.29 -44.59
CA ARG A 44 13.75 27.83 -44.85
C ARG A 44 14.73 28.68 -44.04
N VAL A 45 15.56 28.04 -43.24
CA VAL A 45 16.80 28.64 -42.72
C VAL A 45 17.97 27.81 -43.22
N THR A 46 18.90 28.54 -43.82
CA THR A 46 20.14 28.12 -44.45
C THR A 46 21.15 27.52 -43.46
N THR A 47 22.00 26.67 -44.03
CA THR A 47 23.15 25.97 -43.45
C THR A 47 24.09 26.82 -42.60
N GLY A 48 24.52 26.24 -41.47
CA GLY A 48 25.84 26.44 -40.88
C GLY A 48 25.85 26.97 -39.45
N GLN A 49 26.00 26.10 -38.45
CA GLN A 49 26.95 26.25 -37.34
C GLN A 49 26.82 25.13 -36.28
N THR A 50 27.95 24.45 -36.09
CA THR A 50 28.46 23.74 -34.90
C THR A 50 27.48 23.08 -33.90
N CYS A 51 27.63 21.76 -33.79
CA CYS A 51 27.07 20.88 -32.77
C CYS A 51 27.58 21.25 -31.37
N GLY A 52 26.86 22.15 -30.68
CA GLY A 52 26.94 22.30 -29.24
C GLY A 52 25.94 21.35 -28.58
N ARG A 53 26.42 20.41 -27.74
CA ARG A 53 25.56 19.60 -26.87
C ARG A 53 24.84 20.53 -25.88
N LEU A 54 23.64 20.97 -26.24
CA LEU A 54 22.71 21.62 -25.30
C LEU A 54 22.27 20.55 -24.30
N ARG A 55 22.73 20.67 -23.05
CA ARG A 55 22.18 19.88 -21.94
C ARG A 55 20.67 20.21 -21.86
N PRO A 56 19.78 19.21 -21.74
CA PRO A 56 18.37 19.51 -21.55
C PRO A 56 18.22 20.37 -20.29
N ALA A 57 17.61 21.54 -20.44
CA ALA A 57 17.35 22.42 -19.32
C ALA A 57 16.57 21.63 -18.27
N ARG A 58 17.07 21.63 -17.03
CA ARG A 58 16.37 21.06 -15.87
C ARG A 58 15.00 21.74 -15.82
N ARG A 59 13.94 21.01 -16.21
CA ARG A 59 12.56 21.48 -16.03
C ARG A 59 12.34 21.54 -14.54
N VAL A 60 12.48 22.74 -13.97
CA VAL A 60 12.06 23.01 -12.60
C VAL A 60 10.55 22.88 -12.60
N VAL A 61 10.05 21.74 -12.14
CA VAL A 61 8.64 21.59 -11.83
C VAL A 61 8.40 22.49 -10.64
N ARG A 62 7.80 23.66 -10.89
CA ARG A 62 7.30 24.51 -9.82
C ARG A 62 6.20 23.73 -9.12
N VAL A 63 6.51 23.16 -7.97
CA VAL A 63 5.49 22.69 -7.03
C VAL A 63 4.75 23.94 -6.60
N MET A 64 3.65 24.26 -7.29
CA MET A 64 2.71 25.24 -6.76
C MET A 64 2.12 24.59 -5.52
N ALA A 65 2.54 25.07 -4.34
CA ALA A 65 1.80 24.87 -3.12
C ALA A 65 0.49 25.64 -3.25
N TYR A 66 -0.47 25.10 -3.99
CA TYR A 66 -1.86 25.42 -3.74
C TYR A 66 -2.22 24.61 -2.49
N ALA A 67 -2.08 25.24 -1.32
CA ALA A 67 -3.02 24.94 -0.26
C ALA A 67 -4.38 25.42 -0.79
N ALA A 68 -5.01 24.61 -1.64
CA ALA A 68 -6.40 24.81 -1.98
C ALA A 68 -7.13 24.64 -0.65
N GLU A 69 -7.60 25.76 -0.11
CA GLU A 69 -8.42 25.74 1.09
C GLU A 69 -9.63 24.86 0.80
N VAL A 70 -9.82 23.86 1.65
CA VAL A 70 -10.97 22.97 1.58
C VAL A 70 -12.04 23.60 2.45
N SER A 71 -13.19 23.91 1.85
CA SER A 71 -14.35 24.40 2.60
C SER A 71 -14.80 23.36 3.62
N ASP A 72 -15.24 23.79 4.81
CA ASP A 72 -15.76 22.91 5.86
C ASP A 72 -16.98 22.11 5.40
N ASP A 73 -17.78 22.66 4.49
CA ASP A 73 -18.94 21.99 3.90
C ASP A 73 -18.56 20.96 2.82
N ALA A 74 -17.28 20.86 2.46
CA ALA A 74 -16.83 19.92 1.46
C ALA A 74 -17.08 18.48 1.89
N TYR A 75 -17.33 17.61 0.91
CA TYR A 75 -17.56 16.20 1.15
C TYR A 75 -16.24 15.44 1.44
N ILE A 76 -16.26 14.54 2.41
CA ILE A 76 -15.21 13.54 2.63
C ILE A 76 -15.81 12.19 3.06
N CYS A 77 -15.11 11.11 2.73
CA CYS A 77 -15.39 9.78 3.25
C CYS A 77 -14.49 9.43 4.42
N LEU A 78 -15.08 8.83 5.46
CA LEU A 78 -14.35 8.18 6.55
C LEU A 78 -14.61 6.67 6.53
N GLY A 79 -13.54 5.89 6.66
CA GLY A 79 -13.58 4.44 6.77
C GLY A 79 -13.28 3.96 8.20
N LEU A 80 -13.97 2.91 8.63
CA LEU A 80 -13.68 2.19 9.86
C LEU A 80 -12.87 0.92 9.52
N ALA A 81 -11.56 1.00 9.68
CA ALA A 81 -10.63 -0.08 9.38
C ALA A 81 -10.48 -1.05 10.57
N GLN A 82 -10.46 -2.35 10.28
CA GLN A 82 -9.98 -3.36 11.22
C GLN A 82 -8.47 -3.51 11.04
N CYS A 83 -7.73 -3.03 12.04
CA CYS A 83 -6.27 -3.15 12.11
C CYS A 83 -5.89 -4.05 13.29
N PHE A 84 -4.58 -4.27 13.46
CA PHE A 84 -4.01 -5.03 14.56
C PHE A 84 -2.87 -4.25 15.21
N ARG A 85 -2.72 -4.41 16.53
CA ARG A 85 -1.57 -3.92 17.29
C ARG A 85 -0.82 -5.11 17.89
N LYS A 86 0.51 -5.09 17.79
CA LYS A 86 1.35 -6.08 18.45
C LYS A 86 1.50 -5.71 19.93
N ALA A 87 0.98 -6.53 20.83
CA ALA A 87 1.06 -6.35 22.29
C ALA A 87 1.27 -7.71 22.97
N GLY A 88 2.16 -7.77 23.98
CA GLY A 88 2.31 -8.96 24.84
C GLY A 88 2.64 -10.28 24.13
N GLY A 89 3.28 -10.24 22.95
CA GLY A 89 3.59 -11.45 22.16
C GLY A 89 2.48 -11.90 21.19
N GLY A 90 1.36 -11.18 21.11
CA GLY A 90 0.24 -11.46 20.19
C GLY A 90 -0.18 -10.26 19.34
N LEU A 91 -1.23 -10.46 18.52
CA LEU A 91 -1.89 -9.42 17.74
C LEU A 91 -3.29 -9.14 18.32
N GLU A 92 -3.51 -7.93 18.77
CA GLU A 92 -4.80 -7.46 19.28
C GLU A 92 -5.57 -6.71 18.17
N PRO A 93 -6.85 -7.05 17.93
CA PRO A 93 -7.67 -6.35 16.94
C PRO A 93 -8.05 -4.95 17.44
N VAL A 94 -7.86 -3.93 16.60
CA VAL A 94 -8.21 -2.54 16.90
C VAL A 94 -8.97 -1.95 15.71
N LEU A 95 -10.06 -1.24 15.99
CA LEU A 95 -10.78 -0.46 14.98
C LEU A 95 -10.16 0.94 14.88
N VAL A 96 -10.00 1.46 13.66
CA VAL A 96 -9.39 2.77 13.42
C VAL A 96 -10.22 3.56 12.42
N VAL A 97 -10.49 4.82 12.73
CA VAL A 97 -11.12 5.76 11.81
C VAL A 97 -10.06 6.39 10.90
N GLU A 98 -10.25 6.25 9.59
CA GLU A 98 -9.33 6.78 8.58
C GLU A 98 -10.06 7.60 7.52
N PRO A 99 -9.49 8.74 7.09
CA PRO A 99 -10.00 9.46 5.95
C PRO A 99 -9.68 8.70 4.65
N LEU A 100 -10.68 8.58 3.78
CA LEU A 100 -10.57 7.90 2.50
C LEU A 100 -10.45 8.90 1.36
N SER A 101 -9.48 8.67 0.48
CA SER A 101 -9.39 9.38 -0.79
C SER A 101 -10.46 8.90 -1.77
N ALA A 102 -10.78 9.74 -2.76
CA ALA A 102 -11.68 9.41 -3.85
C ALA A 102 -11.28 8.09 -4.55
N SER A 103 -10.01 7.95 -4.94
CA SER A 103 -9.50 6.73 -5.58
C SER A 103 -9.58 5.50 -4.66
N SER A 104 -9.41 5.68 -3.35
CA SER A 104 -9.59 4.58 -2.40
C SER A 104 -11.03 4.08 -2.43
N LEU A 105 -12.03 4.96 -2.40
CA LEU A 105 -13.44 4.55 -2.46
C LEU A 105 -13.76 3.86 -3.79
N GLU A 106 -13.23 4.37 -4.89
CA GLU A 106 -13.40 3.77 -6.21
C GLU A 106 -12.86 2.33 -6.24
N CYS A 107 -11.65 2.10 -5.73
CA CYS A 107 -11.07 0.75 -5.62
C CYS A 107 -11.95 -0.18 -4.76
N LEU A 108 -12.48 0.32 -3.64
CA LEU A 108 -13.38 -0.45 -2.77
C LEU A 108 -14.67 -0.82 -3.50
N ALA A 109 -15.24 0.12 -4.26
CA ALA A 109 -16.45 -0.10 -5.04
C ALA A 109 -16.25 -1.11 -6.17
N ASN A 110 -15.05 -1.16 -6.75
CA ASN A 110 -14.65 -2.14 -7.76
C ASN A 110 -14.36 -3.54 -7.17
N GLY A 111 -14.53 -3.74 -5.87
CA GLY A 111 -14.40 -5.05 -5.22
C GLY A 111 -13.00 -5.40 -4.75
N ALA A 112 -12.09 -4.42 -4.66
CA ALA A 112 -10.78 -4.65 -4.06
C ALA A 112 -10.90 -5.15 -2.62
N ARG A 113 -10.05 -6.12 -2.25
CA ARG A 113 -9.95 -6.63 -0.88
C ARG A 113 -9.62 -5.48 0.07
N THR A 114 -10.31 -5.43 1.19
CA THR A 114 -10.19 -4.31 2.12
C THR A 114 -10.21 -4.72 3.59
N SER A 115 -9.58 -3.90 4.42
CA SER A 115 -9.71 -3.96 5.87
C SER A 115 -10.81 -3.04 6.42
N TYR A 116 -11.49 -2.25 5.57
CA TYR A 116 -12.59 -1.38 6.00
C TYR A 116 -13.88 -2.18 6.19
N LYS A 117 -14.44 -2.12 7.41
CA LYS A 117 -15.74 -2.72 7.74
C LYS A 117 -16.90 -1.82 7.30
N LEU A 118 -16.77 -0.53 7.56
CA LEU A 118 -17.79 0.48 7.31
C LEU A 118 -17.14 1.69 6.64
N VAL A 119 -17.89 2.37 5.79
CA VAL A 119 -17.54 3.68 5.23
C VAL A 119 -18.74 4.60 5.37
N THR A 120 -18.49 5.86 5.73
CA THR A 120 -19.52 6.89 5.86
C THR A 120 -19.09 8.19 5.18
N GLY A 121 -20.03 8.88 4.53
CA GLY A 121 -19.83 10.22 3.99
C GLY A 121 -20.17 11.28 5.03
N VAL A 122 -19.33 12.29 5.20
CA VAL A 122 -19.49 13.38 6.18
C VAL A 122 -18.98 14.72 5.61
N SER A 123 -19.29 15.82 6.30
CA SER A 123 -18.68 17.11 6.01
C SER A 123 -17.20 17.11 6.43
N PHE A 124 -16.39 17.87 5.70
CA PHE A 124 -14.96 18.00 5.98
C PHE A 124 -14.72 18.67 7.33
N GLY A 125 -15.50 19.69 7.69
CA GLY A 125 -15.42 20.36 8.99
C GLY A 125 -15.68 19.40 10.14
N ASP A 126 -16.76 18.60 10.08
CA ASP A 126 -17.06 17.60 11.11
C ASP A 126 -15.95 16.55 11.20
N ALA A 127 -15.43 16.09 10.06
CA ALA A 127 -14.34 15.13 10.02
C ALA A 127 -13.05 15.69 10.63
N LEU A 128 -12.66 16.92 10.24
CA LEU A 128 -11.42 17.57 10.68
C LEU A 128 -11.45 17.87 12.18
N HIS A 129 -12.58 18.37 12.69
CA HIS A 129 -12.80 18.64 14.11
C HIS A 129 -13.15 17.39 14.93
N ARG A 130 -13.17 16.22 14.30
CA ARG A 130 -13.42 14.92 14.95
C ARG A 130 -14.76 14.89 15.69
N ASN A 131 -15.76 15.55 15.12
CA ASN A 131 -17.11 15.65 15.69
C ASN A 131 -17.76 14.25 15.73
N ARG A 132 -17.78 13.62 16.91
CA ARG A 132 -18.30 12.26 17.10
C ARG A 132 -19.83 12.17 17.01
N ASP A 133 -20.52 13.29 17.20
CA ASP A 133 -21.98 13.33 17.14
C ASP A 133 -22.48 13.28 15.69
N ALA A 134 -21.68 13.82 14.76
CA ALA A 134 -21.92 13.71 13.32
C ALA A 134 -21.57 12.32 12.76
N LEU A 135 -20.88 11.47 13.53
CA LEU A 135 -20.50 10.13 13.12
C LEU A 135 -21.53 9.09 13.59
N PRO A 136 -21.73 8.01 12.81
CA PRO A 136 -22.50 6.86 13.27
C PRO A 136 -21.93 6.22 14.54
N ASP A 137 -22.79 5.58 15.32
CA ASP A 137 -22.43 4.94 16.61
C ASP A 137 -21.21 4.02 16.51
N ALA A 138 -21.10 3.25 15.42
CA ALA A 138 -19.98 2.33 15.20
C ALA A 138 -18.59 3.01 15.11
N PHE A 139 -18.54 4.32 14.85
CA PHE A 139 -17.31 5.09 14.76
C PHE A 139 -16.95 5.80 16.07
N ARG A 140 -17.86 5.92 17.04
CA ARG A 140 -17.68 6.78 18.22
C ARG A 140 -16.50 6.35 19.09
N ASP A 141 -16.38 5.06 19.35
CA ASP A 141 -15.36 4.51 20.26
C ASP A 141 -14.01 4.24 19.57
N ALA A 142 -13.96 4.31 18.23
CA ALA A 142 -12.76 3.98 17.48
C ALA A 142 -11.76 5.16 17.48
N PRO A 143 -10.46 4.93 17.78
CA PRO A 143 -9.43 5.96 17.64
C PRO A 143 -9.26 6.40 16.19
N PHE A 144 -8.90 7.66 16.00
CA PHE A 144 -8.45 8.16 14.70
C PHE A 144 -7.03 7.70 14.40
N CYS A 145 -6.68 7.59 13.12
CA CYS A 145 -5.35 7.18 12.71
C CYS A 145 -4.25 8.21 13.01
N GLU A 146 -3.00 7.79 12.86
CA GLU A 146 -1.84 8.66 12.97
C GLU A 146 -1.82 9.72 11.86
N ASN A 147 -1.37 10.92 12.20
CA ASN A 147 -1.36 12.09 11.32
C ASN A 147 -2.74 12.39 10.69
N TYR A 148 -3.80 12.18 11.48
CA TYR A 148 -5.18 12.27 10.99
C TYR A 148 -5.50 13.59 10.29
N GLU A 149 -5.18 14.75 10.89
CA GLU A 149 -5.46 16.07 10.30
C GLU A 149 -4.86 16.22 8.90
N PHE A 150 -3.56 15.95 8.77
CA PHE A 150 -2.88 15.99 7.48
C PHE A 150 -3.50 15.02 6.46
N ARG A 151 -3.81 13.79 6.89
CA ARG A 151 -4.44 12.79 6.01
C ARG A 151 -5.87 13.18 5.64
N CYS A 152 -6.60 13.82 6.54
CA CYS A 152 -7.96 14.29 6.33
C CYS A 152 -7.98 15.39 5.27
N GLU A 153 -7.14 16.42 5.41
CA GLU A 153 -6.97 17.45 4.39
C GLU A 153 -6.53 16.89 3.04
N ALA A 154 -5.54 15.99 3.03
CA ALA A 154 -5.04 15.38 1.81
C ALA A 154 -6.14 14.58 1.09
N ALA A 155 -6.93 13.80 1.85
CA ALA A 155 -8.06 13.07 1.31
C ALA A 155 -9.15 14.01 0.79
N ALA A 156 -9.50 15.06 1.54
CA ALA A 156 -10.51 16.04 1.15
C ALA A 156 -10.19 16.73 -0.18
N ARG A 157 -8.91 17.07 -0.43
CA ARG A 157 -8.46 17.62 -1.72
C ARG A 157 -8.73 16.67 -2.90
N THR A 158 -8.74 15.36 -2.69
CA THR A 158 -9.06 14.40 -3.77
C THR A 158 -10.54 14.42 -4.17
N TRP A 159 -11.42 14.81 -3.24
CA TRP A 159 -12.87 14.92 -3.45
C TRP A 159 -13.30 16.19 -4.17
N GLN A 160 -12.43 17.20 -4.25
CA GLN A 160 -12.70 18.43 -5.01
C GLN A 160 -12.61 18.24 -6.54
N ARG A 161 -12.14 17.08 -7.01
CA ARG A 161 -12.02 16.81 -8.44
C ARG A 161 -13.41 16.53 -9.03
N PRO A 162 -13.74 17.08 -10.24
CA PRO A 162 -15.05 16.87 -10.87
C PRO A 162 -15.46 15.39 -10.95
N HIS A 163 -14.51 14.52 -11.36
CA HIS A 163 -14.77 13.08 -11.45
C HIS A 163 -15.25 12.47 -10.12
N ALA A 164 -14.70 12.89 -8.99
CA ALA A 164 -15.08 12.36 -7.68
C ALA A 164 -16.49 12.83 -7.29
N GLN A 165 -16.83 14.09 -7.56
CA GLN A 165 -18.15 14.66 -7.29
C GLN A 165 -19.23 14.00 -8.15
N ASP A 166 -18.95 13.81 -9.44
CA ASP A 166 -19.93 13.33 -10.41
C ASP A 166 -20.19 11.82 -10.32
N ASN A 167 -19.19 11.02 -9.92
CA ASN A 167 -19.24 9.55 -10.06
C ASN A 167 -19.16 8.78 -8.74
N LEU A 168 -18.55 9.35 -7.69
CA LEU A 168 -18.20 8.60 -6.48
C LEU A 168 -19.07 8.95 -5.27
N MET A 169 -19.63 10.16 -5.21
CA MET A 169 -20.48 10.59 -4.07
C MET A 169 -21.74 9.74 -3.92
N ASP A 170 -22.28 9.18 -5.00
CA ASP A 170 -23.45 8.30 -4.97
C ASP A 170 -23.15 6.92 -4.33
N ILE A 171 -21.87 6.51 -4.29
CA ILE A 171 -21.47 5.24 -3.69
C ILE A 171 -21.72 5.27 -2.18
N VAL A 172 -21.40 6.39 -1.53
CA VAL A 172 -21.62 6.62 -0.09
C VAL A 172 -22.10 8.05 0.13
N PRO A 173 -23.41 8.32 0.10
CA PRO A 173 -23.92 9.68 0.30
C PRO A 173 -23.61 10.24 1.69
N LEU A 174 -23.71 11.56 1.84
CA LEU A 174 -23.59 12.26 3.13
C LEU A 174 -24.54 11.66 4.18
N GLY A 175 -24.00 11.36 5.37
CA GLY A 175 -24.74 10.77 6.50
C GLY A 175 -25.17 9.32 6.29
N LYS A 176 -24.77 8.66 5.19
CA LYS A 176 -25.07 7.25 4.93
C LYS A 176 -23.87 6.37 5.19
N ILE A 177 -24.15 5.16 5.65
CA ILE A 177 -23.16 4.14 5.93
C ILE A 177 -23.24 3.07 4.87
N ARG A 178 -22.08 2.59 4.42
CA ARG A 178 -21.94 1.44 3.54
C ARG A 178 -21.00 0.41 4.16
N SER A 179 -21.45 -0.84 4.20
CA SER A 179 -20.71 -1.99 4.76
C SER A 179 -20.38 -3.06 3.71
N ASN A 180 -20.90 -2.92 2.49
CA ASN A 180 -20.96 -4.00 1.51
C ASN A 180 -19.70 -4.03 0.64
N PHE A 181 -18.53 -4.02 1.26
CA PHE A 181 -17.23 -4.10 0.59
C PHE A 181 -16.61 -5.49 0.76
N ASN A 182 -15.62 -5.82 -0.07
CA ASN A 182 -14.90 -7.10 -0.03
C ASN A 182 -13.94 -7.14 1.17
N PHE A 183 -14.50 -7.26 2.37
CA PHE A 183 -13.75 -7.26 3.62
C PHE A 183 -12.97 -8.57 3.80
N SER A 184 -11.66 -8.48 4.03
CA SER A 184 -10.78 -9.62 4.26
C SER A 184 -9.78 -9.35 5.38
N LEU A 185 -9.49 -10.41 6.16
CA LEU A 185 -8.50 -10.42 7.25
C LEU A 185 -7.29 -11.33 6.96
N GLU A 186 -7.17 -11.81 5.72
CA GLU A 186 -6.00 -12.57 5.29
C GLU A 186 -4.72 -11.71 5.35
N ASP A 187 -4.79 -10.48 4.83
CA ASP A 187 -3.69 -9.50 4.86
C ASP A 187 -3.84 -8.56 6.07
N LYS A 188 -3.29 -8.97 7.22
CA LYS A 188 -3.43 -8.21 8.47
C LYS A 188 -2.58 -6.94 8.46
N ARG A 189 -3.25 -5.78 8.58
CA ARG A 189 -2.58 -4.49 8.76
C ARG A 189 -2.19 -4.26 10.21
N ILE A 190 -0.89 -4.23 10.49
CA ILE A 190 -0.32 -4.01 11.83
C ILE A 190 0.13 -2.55 11.95
N LEU A 191 -0.36 -1.82 12.96
CA LEU A 191 -0.11 -0.37 13.10
C LEU A 191 1.30 -0.04 13.61
N ASN A 192 1.79 -0.79 14.60
CA ASN A 192 3.07 -0.56 15.27
C ASN A 192 4.20 -1.43 14.71
N MET A 193 4.21 -1.61 13.39
CA MET A 193 5.25 -2.40 12.72
C MET A 193 6.34 -1.48 12.21
N ASP A 194 7.49 -1.48 12.88
CA ASP A 194 8.67 -0.78 12.42
C ASP A 194 9.40 -1.61 11.36
N ASN A 195 9.62 -1.04 10.19
CA ASN A 195 10.44 -1.67 9.16
C ASN A 195 11.92 -1.33 9.40
N ILE A 196 12.64 -2.25 10.04
CA ILE A 196 14.08 -2.13 10.27
C ILE A 196 14.81 -2.70 9.06
N VAL A 197 15.25 -1.81 8.17
CA VAL A 197 16.06 -2.18 7.00
C VAL A 197 17.49 -2.50 7.47
N ASN A 198 17.92 -3.73 7.22
CA ASN A 198 19.27 -4.18 7.54
C ASN A 198 20.15 -4.18 6.28
N ASP A 199 21.47 -4.12 6.45
CA ASP A 199 22.41 -4.22 5.31
C ASP A 199 22.28 -5.54 4.53
N SER A 200 21.75 -6.59 5.17
CA SER A 200 21.42 -7.86 4.53
C SER A 200 20.23 -7.78 3.56
N ASP A 201 19.35 -6.77 3.70
CA ASP A 201 18.24 -6.49 2.77
C ASP A 201 18.71 -5.72 1.52
N ASN A 202 19.98 -5.31 1.48
CA ASN A 202 20.57 -4.61 0.35
C ASN A 202 20.86 -5.57 -0.82
N ILE A 203 19.81 -5.91 -1.58
CA ILE A 203 19.96 -6.65 -2.84
C ILE A 203 20.69 -5.75 -3.85
N LYS A 204 21.91 -6.15 -4.24
CA LYS A 204 22.68 -5.43 -5.27
C LYS A 204 22.01 -5.60 -6.63
N GLN A 205 21.71 -4.46 -7.28
CA GLN A 205 21.03 -4.43 -8.57
C GLN A 205 21.86 -5.06 -9.70
N ASP A 206 23.18 -5.10 -9.56
CA ASP A 206 24.08 -5.77 -10.51
C ASP A 206 25.08 -6.66 -9.74
N MET A 207 24.95 -7.98 -9.89
CA MET A 207 25.90 -8.95 -9.31
C MET A 207 27.30 -8.88 -9.96
N SER A 208 27.40 -8.23 -11.12
CA SER A 208 28.62 -8.08 -11.93
C SER A 208 29.46 -6.87 -11.55
N ILE A 209 28.89 -5.89 -10.82
CA ILE A 209 29.59 -4.66 -10.42
C ILE A 209 29.76 -4.63 -8.90
N ASP A 210 30.61 -5.53 -8.39
CA ASP A 210 31.14 -5.39 -7.03
C ASP A 210 32.19 -4.27 -7.01
N VAL A 211 31.72 -3.02 -6.94
CA VAL A 211 32.56 -1.81 -6.86
C VAL A 211 33.48 -1.84 -5.62
N TYR A 212 33.12 -2.61 -4.60
CA TYR A 212 33.84 -2.66 -3.33
C TYR A 212 34.67 -3.93 -3.11
N GLY A 213 34.80 -4.81 -4.12
CA GLY A 213 35.67 -5.99 -4.06
C GLY A 213 35.42 -6.91 -2.87
N ARG A 214 34.20 -6.93 -2.31
CA ARG A 214 33.85 -7.71 -1.13
C ARG A 214 33.92 -9.21 -1.39
N LYS A 215 33.59 -9.67 -2.61
CA LYS A 215 33.82 -11.08 -2.99
C LYS A 215 35.28 -11.48 -2.85
N LYS A 216 36.22 -10.61 -3.26
CA LYS A 216 37.66 -10.88 -3.08
C LYS A 216 38.06 -10.91 -1.60
N ALA A 217 37.44 -10.08 -0.75
CA ALA A 217 37.75 -10.05 0.68
C ALA A 217 37.20 -11.27 1.43
N GLU A 218 35.99 -11.73 1.09
CA GLU A 218 35.40 -12.96 1.62
C GLU A 218 36.16 -14.19 1.11
N ASP A 219 36.50 -14.22 -0.17
CA ASP A 219 37.33 -15.28 -0.76
C ASP A 219 38.74 -15.31 -0.16
N LEU A 220 39.35 -14.15 0.12
CA LEU A 220 40.65 -14.09 0.81
C LEU A 220 40.54 -14.59 2.24
N LYS A 221 39.51 -14.18 2.99
CA LYS A 221 39.31 -14.65 4.37
C LYS A 221 39.06 -16.15 4.41
N ALA A 222 38.29 -16.68 3.46
CA ALA A 222 38.08 -18.13 3.32
C ALA A 222 39.40 -18.86 3.02
N LYS A 223 40.21 -18.34 2.09
CA LYS A 223 41.54 -18.90 1.77
C LYS A 223 42.50 -18.84 2.96
N GLN A 224 42.55 -17.71 3.66
CA GLN A 224 43.36 -17.55 4.87
C GLN A 224 42.92 -18.50 5.97
N ALA A 225 41.60 -18.69 6.18
CA ALA A 225 41.11 -19.65 7.15
C ALA A 225 41.48 -21.09 6.79
N THR A 226 41.43 -21.47 5.50
CA THR A 226 41.87 -22.80 5.05
C THR A 226 43.38 -23.00 5.16
N GLU A 227 44.18 -21.97 4.86
CA GLU A 227 45.64 -22.02 4.98
C GLU A 227 46.09 -22.11 6.44
N VAL A 228 45.44 -21.37 7.34
CA VAL A 228 45.69 -21.44 8.78
C VAL A 228 45.29 -22.81 9.34
N ALA A 229 44.15 -23.36 8.91
CA ALA A 229 43.73 -24.71 9.30
C ALA A 229 44.72 -25.79 8.80
N ALA A 230 45.19 -25.67 7.55
CA ALA A 230 46.17 -26.59 6.98
C ALA A 230 47.54 -26.49 7.67
N ALA A 231 48.00 -25.28 8.00
CA ALA A 231 49.25 -25.07 8.73
C ALA A 231 49.20 -25.69 10.13
N LYS A 232 48.07 -25.54 10.84
CA LYS A 232 47.87 -26.13 12.17
C LYS A 232 47.86 -27.66 12.11
N ALA A 233 47.18 -28.25 11.12
CA ALA A 233 47.18 -29.71 10.91
C ALA A 233 48.57 -30.27 10.57
N ALA A 234 49.38 -29.52 9.81
CA ALA A 234 50.75 -29.92 9.47
C ALA A 234 51.71 -29.86 10.68
N GLU A 235 51.52 -28.90 11.57
CA GLU A 235 52.28 -28.78 12.82
C GLU A 235 51.94 -29.92 13.78
N GLU A 236 50.66 -30.24 13.95
CA GLU A 236 50.19 -31.36 14.77
C GLU A 236 50.76 -32.71 14.25
N ALA A 237 50.79 -32.92 12.93
CA ALA A 237 51.39 -34.12 12.35
C ALA A 237 52.91 -34.24 12.60
N ARG A 238 53.64 -33.10 12.59
CA ARG A 238 55.08 -33.09 12.92
C ARG A 238 55.33 -33.34 14.39
N ALA A 239 54.50 -32.79 15.28
CA ALA A 239 54.58 -33.05 16.71
C ALA A 239 54.36 -34.53 17.03
N ILE A 240 53.35 -35.16 16.42
CA ILE A 240 53.08 -36.60 16.57
C ILE A 240 54.26 -37.44 16.07
N LYS A 241 54.85 -37.08 14.93
CA LYS A 241 56.01 -37.82 14.39
C LYS A 241 57.23 -37.72 15.31
N LYS A 242 57.49 -36.53 15.86
CA LYS A 242 58.61 -36.32 16.78
C LYS A 242 58.40 -37.09 18.10
N GLN A 243 57.19 -37.08 18.63
CA GLN A 243 56.86 -37.83 19.84
C GLN A 243 57.04 -39.34 19.64
N LYS A 244 56.64 -39.86 18.46
CA LYS A 244 56.87 -41.26 18.11
C LYS A 244 58.36 -41.60 17.98
N GLU A 245 59.16 -40.71 17.41
CA GLU A 245 60.63 -40.90 17.31
C GLU A 245 61.31 -40.86 18.69
N GLU A 246 60.82 -40.05 19.63
CA GLU A 246 61.29 -40.03 21.03
C GLU A 246 60.89 -41.32 21.77
N ASP A 247 59.64 -41.77 21.62
CA ASP A 247 59.17 -43.03 22.22
C ASP A 247 59.94 -44.26 21.68
N ASP A 248 60.25 -44.29 20.38
CA ASP A 248 61.02 -45.36 19.73
C ASP A 248 62.50 -45.37 20.21
N LEU A 249 63.09 -44.19 20.47
CA LEU A 249 64.45 -44.07 21.01
C LEU A 249 64.53 -44.51 22.48
N ASP A 250 63.54 -44.14 23.30
CA ASP A 250 63.45 -44.57 24.70
C ASP A 250 63.25 -46.09 24.81
N ALA A 251 62.45 -46.68 23.91
CA ALA A 251 62.28 -48.14 23.84
C ALA A 251 63.57 -48.89 23.49
N LEU A 252 64.46 -48.30 22.69
CA LEU A 252 65.76 -48.88 22.34
C LEU A 252 66.81 -48.74 23.46
N LEU A 253 66.65 -47.76 24.36
CA LEU A 253 67.55 -47.54 25.51
C LEU A 253 67.22 -48.42 26.72
N LEU A 254 66.03 -49.02 26.74
CA LEU A 254 65.53 -49.90 27.80
C LEU A 254 65.65 -51.41 27.49
N ALA A 255 66.14 -51.77 26.29
CA ALA A 255 66.42 -53.15 25.86
C ALA A 255 67.91 -53.51 25.98
#